data_AF-A0AAN9J9S8-F1
#
_entry.id   AF-A0AAN9J9S8-F1
#
_cell.length_a   1.000
_cell.length_b   1.000
_cell.length_c   1.000
_cell.angle_alpha   90.00
_cell.angle_beta   90.00
_cell.angle_gamma   90.00
#
_symmetry.space_group_name_H-M   'P 1'
#
loop_
_entity.id
_entity.type
_entity.pdbx_description
1 polymer ?
#
loop_
_entity_poly.entity_id
_entity_poly.type
_entity_poly.pdbx_seq_one_letter_code
_entity_poly.pdbx_strand_id
1 'polypeptide(L)'
;MESSSGRNGRVPLSGVVADCVKRWFKDTLKQAKTGDINMQVLVGQMYYNGYGVPRDVQKGRSWLTKASRYRSSVWKVGDKRPGYNASDSDSDELTEDS
;
A
#
# COMPACT_ATOMS: atom_id res chain seq x y z
N MET A 1 23.99 20.62 -46.65
CA MET A 1 23.75 19.19 -46.33
C MET A 1 23.85 19.07 -44.83
N GLU A 2 22.75 19.27 -44.12
CA GLU A 2 22.75 19.32 -42.66
C GLU A 2 22.74 17.89 -42.15
N SER A 3 23.83 17.52 -41.47
CA SER A 3 24.14 16.19 -41.02
C SER A 3 23.00 15.59 -40.20
N SER A 4 22.40 14.54 -40.75
CA SER A 4 21.51 13.60 -40.08
C SER A 4 22.26 12.92 -38.93
N SER A 5 22.45 13.62 -37.80
CA SER A 5 22.94 13.01 -36.58
C SER A 5 21.89 12.03 -36.09
N GLY A 6 22.11 10.76 -36.43
CA GLY A 6 21.36 9.64 -35.91
C GLY A 6 21.33 9.73 -34.39
N ARG A 7 20.17 10.08 -33.84
CA ARG A 7 19.88 9.94 -32.42
C ARG A 7 19.76 8.45 -32.10
N ASN A 8 20.87 7.72 -32.17
CA ASN A 8 21.01 6.44 -31.47
C ASN A 8 21.21 6.77 -29.98
N GLY A 9 20.16 7.36 -29.39
CA GLY A 9 20.09 7.72 -27.98
C GLY A 9 19.92 6.46 -27.16
N ARG A 10 21.02 5.74 -26.93
CA ARG A 10 21.07 4.70 -25.89
C ARG A 10 20.85 5.40 -24.55
N VAL A 11 19.60 5.42 -24.12
CA VAL A 11 19.24 5.80 -22.76
C VAL A 11 19.71 4.69 -21.83
N PRO A 12 20.38 5.04 -20.72
CA PRO A 12 20.76 4.04 -19.74
C PRO A 12 19.50 3.37 -19.19
N LEU A 13 19.59 2.10 -18.82
CA LEU A 13 18.48 1.34 -18.22
C LEU A 13 17.86 2.10 -17.04
N SER A 14 18.69 2.78 -16.24
CA SER A 14 18.24 3.65 -15.15
C SER A 14 17.35 4.80 -15.61
N GLY A 15 17.61 5.40 -16.77
CA GLY A 15 16.80 6.47 -17.35
C GLY A 15 15.44 5.95 -17.83
N VAL A 16 15.43 4.80 -18.51
CA VAL A 16 14.18 4.15 -18.95
C VAL A 16 13.31 3.78 -17.75
N VAL A 17 13.92 3.18 -16.72
CA VAL A 17 13.22 2.83 -15.48
C VAL A 17 12.70 4.09 -14.80
N ALA A 18 13.49 5.16 -14.70
CA ALA A 18 13.06 6.41 -14.11
C ALA A 18 11.86 7.03 -14.85
N ASP A 19 11.82 6.97 -16.17
CA ASP A 19 10.67 7.42 -16.96
C ASP A 19 9.44 6.54 -16.78
N CYS A 20 9.61 5.22 -16.71
CA CYS A 20 8.53 4.29 -16.39
C CYS A 20 7.94 4.58 -15.01
N VAL A 21 8.77 4.78 -13.98
CA VAL A 21 8.30 5.09 -12.62
C VAL A 21 7.60 6.47 -12.57
N LYS A 22 8.09 7.47 -13.31
CA LYS A 22 7.41 8.77 -13.46
C LYS A 22 6.02 8.63 -14.07
N ARG A 23 5.88 7.83 -15.14
CA ARG A 23 4.58 7.56 -15.77
C ARG A 23 3.65 6.80 -14.83
N TRP A 24 4.17 5.76 -14.19
CA TRP A 24 3.43 4.96 -13.23
C TRP A 24 2.92 5.80 -12.05
N PHE A 25 3.73 6.73 -11.53
CA PHE A 25 3.29 7.69 -10.52
C PHE A 25 2.08 8.51 -11.00
N LYS A 26 2.14 9.00 -12.24
CA LYS A 26 1.08 9.83 -12.84
C LYS A 26 -0.24 9.05 -12.98
N ASP A 27 -0.18 7.81 -13.44
CA ASP A 27 -1.35 6.95 -13.59
C ASP A 27 -1.94 6.58 -12.23
N THR A 28 -1.08 6.22 -11.27
CA THR A 28 -1.49 5.93 -9.89
C THR A 28 -2.15 7.15 -9.25
N LEU A 29 -1.61 8.36 -9.47
CA LEU A 29 -2.18 9.60 -8.96
C LEU A 29 -3.57 9.87 -9.57
N LYS A 30 -3.78 9.54 -10.84
CA LYS A 30 -5.09 9.65 -11.49
C LYS A 30 -6.11 8.73 -10.81
N GLN A 31 -5.74 7.49 -10.53
CA GLN A 31 -6.62 6.53 -9.84
C GLN A 31 -6.82 6.85 -8.34
N ALA A 32 -5.80 7.38 -7.66
CA ALA A 32 -5.93 7.84 -6.29
C ALA A 32 -6.94 9.00 -6.18
N LYS A 33 -7.04 9.84 -7.21
CA LYS A 33 -8.05 10.91 -7.33
C LYS A 33 -9.46 10.40 -7.63
N THR A 34 -9.61 9.25 -8.29
CA THR A 34 -10.93 8.62 -8.48
C THR A 34 -11.47 7.98 -7.20
N GLY A 35 -10.69 7.99 -6.10
CA GLY A 35 -11.12 7.52 -4.79
C GLY A 35 -10.66 6.11 -4.44
N ASP A 36 -9.80 5.48 -5.26
CA ASP A 36 -9.25 4.17 -4.93
C ASP A 36 -8.24 4.28 -3.78
N ILE A 37 -8.57 3.64 -2.66
CA ILE A 37 -7.78 3.62 -1.43
C ILE A 37 -6.43 2.96 -1.64
N ASN A 38 -6.38 1.86 -2.41
CA ASN A 38 -5.13 1.16 -2.67
C ASN A 38 -4.15 2.08 -3.39
N MET A 39 -4.67 2.87 -4.34
CA MET A 39 -3.88 3.85 -5.09
C MET A 39 -3.47 5.05 -4.24
N GLN A 40 -4.32 5.49 -3.31
CA GLN A 40 -3.93 6.52 -2.33
C GLN A 40 -2.80 6.05 -1.40
N VAL A 41 -2.82 4.79 -0.96
CA VAL A 41 -1.72 4.19 -0.19
C VAL A 41 -0.45 4.11 -1.04
N LEU A 42 -0.57 3.65 -2.28
CA LEU A 42 0.56 3.52 -3.20
C LEU A 42 1.23 4.86 -3.49
N VAL A 43 0.45 5.92 -3.80
CA VAL A 43 0.98 7.29 -3.96
C VAL A 43 1.70 7.74 -2.69
N GLY A 44 1.13 7.44 -1.51
CA GLY A 44 1.78 7.70 -0.23
C GLY A 44 3.18 7.08 -0.15
N GLN A 45 3.28 5.78 -0.42
CA GLN A 45 4.55 5.04 -0.41
C GLN A 45 5.54 5.57 -1.45
N MET A 46 5.07 5.93 -2.65
CA MET A 46 5.94 6.53 -3.68
C MET A 46 6.58 7.84 -3.22
N TYR A 47 5.84 8.68 -2.50
CA TYR A 47 6.39 9.90 -1.89
C TYR A 47 7.37 9.63 -0.74
N TYR A 48 7.20 8.54 0.01
CA TYR A 48 8.16 8.13 1.06
C TYR A 48 9.48 7.62 0.48
N ASN A 49 9.41 6.83 -0.59
CA ASN A 49 10.59 6.20 -1.18
C ASN A 49 11.26 7.07 -2.25
N GLY A 50 10.57 8.10 -2.75
CA GLY A 50 11.07 8.95 -3.83
C GLY A 50 11.01 8.29 -5.21
N TYR A 51 10.01 7.43 -5.45
CA TYR A 51 9.86 6.73 -6.72
C TYR A 51 9.27 7.68 -7.79
N GLY A 52 10.08 8.09 -8.76
CA GLY A 52 9.66 8.94 -9.88
C GLY A 52 9.31 10.39 -9.49
N VAL A 53 9.29 10.69 -8.19
CA VAL A 53 9.09 12.03 -7.62
C VAL A 53 10.10 12.24 -6.49
N PRO A 54 10.48 13.49 -6.20
CA PRO A 54 11.31 13.77 -5.04
C PRO A 54 10.62 13.31 -3.76
N ARG A 55 11.41 12.76 -2.83
CA ARG A 55 10.94 12.28 -1.54
C ARG A 55 10.26 13.41 -0.77
N ASP A 56 8.99 13.23 -0.43
CA ASP A 56 8.19 14.20 0.31
C ASP A 56 7.32 13.47 1.32
N VAL A 57 7.89 13.30 2.52
CA VAL A 57 7.25 12.57 3.62
C VAL A 57 5.95 13.25 4.07
N GLN A 58 5.87 14.58 4.00
CA GLN A 58 4.66 15.31 4.40
C GLN A 58 3.51 15.04 3.44
N LYS A 59 3.76 15.10 2.12
CA LYS A 59 2.78 14.70 1.11
C LYS A 59 2.40 13.23 1.27
N GLY A 60 3.37 12.34 1.46
CA GLY A 60 3.12 10.91 1.68
C GLY A 60 2.18 10.65 2.86
N ARG A 61 2.39 11.32 4.00
CA ARG A 61 1.48 11.27 5.16
C ARG A 61 0.08 11.75 4.83
N SER A 62 -0.06 12.87 4.11
CA SER A 62 -1.37 13.39 3.74
C SER A 62 -2.19 12.40 2.89
N TRP A 63 -1.53 11.66 2.00
CA TRP A 63 -2.17 10.62 1.18
C TRP A 63 -2.53 9.38 2.00
N LEU A 64 -1.65 8.94 2.90
CA LEU A 64 -1.95 7.83 3.81
C LEU A 64 -3.10 8.17 4.78
N THR A 65 -3.18 9.39 5.29
CA THR A 65 -4.29 9.83 6.15
C THR A 65 -5.62 9.85 5.38
N LYS A 66 -5.61 10.19 4.09
CA LYS A 66 -6.81 10.09 3.25
C LYS A 66 -7.24 8.63 3.07
N ALA A 67 -6.30 7.75 2.80
CA ALA A 67 -6.57 6.32 2.66
C ALA A 67 -7.04 5.66 3.97
N SER A 68 -6.43 6.03 5.11
CA SER A 68 -6.75 5.45 6.43
C SER A 68 -8.16 5.81 6.90
N ARG A 69 -8.68 7.00 6.56
CA ARG A 69 -10.08 7.36 6.85
C ARG A 69 -11.07 6.39 6.22
N TYR A 70 -10.78 5.90 5.03
CA TYR A 70 -11.62 4.91 4.38
C TYR A 70 -11.35 3.50 4.92
N ARG A 71 -10.09 3.11 5.14
CA ARG A 71 -9.83 1.78 5.72
C ARG A 71 -10.36 1.67 7.16
N SER A 72 -10.53 2.81 7.87
CA SER A 72 -11.28 2.96 9.14
C SER A 72 -12.72 2.53 9.13
N SER A 73 -13.39 2.47 7.97
CA SER A 73 -14.71 1.85 7.89
C SER A 73 -14.64 0.33 7.73
N VAL A 74 -13.51 -0.24 7.33
CA VAL A 74 -13.32 -1.68 7.06
C VAL A 74 -12.82 -2.47 8.29
N TRP A 75 -12.11 -1.85 9.24
CA TRP A 75 -11.65 -2.56 10.47
C TRP A 75 -12.64 -2.55 11.64
N LYS A 76 -13.88 -2.11 11.46
CA LYS A 76 -14.94 -2.31 12.47
C LYS A 76 -15.52 -3.74 12.47
N VAL A 77 -14.76 -4.71 11.96
CA VAL A 77 -15.02 -6.15 12.14
C VAL A 77 -13.76 -6.74 12.77
N GLY A 78 -13.69 -6.77 14.10
CA GLY A 78 -12.51 -7.33 14.77
C GLY A 78 -12.50 -7.32 16.30
N ASP A 79 -13.32 -6.52 16.98
CA ASP A 79 -13.36 -6.54 18.46
C ASP A 79 -14.27 -7.62 19.06
N LYS A 80 -14.72 -8.60 18.28
CA LYS A 80 -15.16 -9.88 18.86
C LYS A 80 -13.91 -10.72 19.07
N ARG A 81 -13.38 -10.65 20.29
CA ARG A 81 -12.49 -11.69 20.83
C ARG A 81 -13.12 -13.04 20.46
N PRO A 82 -12.44 -13.93 19.73
CA PRO A 82 -12.91 -15.29 19.56
C PRO A 82 -13.07 -15.87 20.96
N GLY A 83 -14.31 -16.02 21.40
CA GLY A 83 -14.63 -16.66 22.65
C GLY A 83 -14.13 -18.08 22.53
N TYR A 84 -12.98 -18.35 23.15
CA TYR A 84 -12.63 -19.67 23.63
C TYR A 84 -13.79 -20.09 24.53
N ASN A 85 -14.75 -20.82 23.95
CA ASN A 85 -15.81 -21.46 24.69
C ASN A 85 -15.21 -22.74 25.29
N ALA A 86 -14.40 -22.58 26.33
CA ALA A 86 -13.90 -23.68 27.14
C ALA A 86 -15.07 -24.19 27.98
N SER A 87 -15.98 -24.97 27.38
CA SER A 87 -17.06 -25.61 28.11
C SER A 87 -17.32 -27.07 27.69
N ASP A 88 -16.48 -27.64 26.83
CA ASP A 88 -16.53 -29.07 26.47
C ASP A 88 -15.28 -29.82 26.96
N SER A 89 -14.78 -29.49 28.16
CA SER A 89 -13.82 -30.37 28.85
C SER A 89 -14.59 -31.32 29.75
N ASP A 90 -15.26 -32.28 29.11
CA ASP A 90 -15.65 -33.55 29.69
C ASP A 90 -14.36 -34.29 30.08
N SER A 91 -14.14 -34.55 31.37
CA SER A 91 -13.09 -35.47 31.86
C SER A 91 -13.47 -35.99 33.24
N ASP A 92 -14.06 -37.18 33.21
CA ASP A 92 -13.93 -38.32 34.13
C ASP A 92 -13.91 -38.11 35.66
N GLU A 93 -14.99 -38.61 36.26
CA GLU A 93 -15.09 -39.43 37.48
C GLU A 93 -13.78 -39.71 38.26
N LEU A 94 -13.74 -39.24 39.52
CA LEU A 94 -13.05 -39.96 40.61
C LEU A 94 -14.03 -40.11 41.78
N THR A 95 -14.56 -41.32 41.88
CA THR A 95 -15.15 -41.88 43.08
C THR A 95 -14.06 -42.04 44.13
N GLU A 96 -14.23 -41.43 45.30
CA GLU A 96 -13.60 -41.87 46.56
C GLU A 96 -14.25 -41.10 47.72
N ASP A 97 -15.32 -41.67 48.27
CA ASP A 97 -15.72 -41.40 49.66
C ASP A 97 -15.99 -42.73 50.37
N SER A 98 -15.07 -43.00 51.32
CA SER A 98 -15.22 -43.71 52.60
C SER A 98 -15.65 -45.17 52.65
#